data_AF-A0A382C5L2-F1
#
_entry.id   AF-A0A382C5L2-F1
#
_cell.length_a   1.000
_cell.length_b   1.000
_cell.length_c   1.000
_cell.angle_alpha   90.00
_cell.angle_beta   90.00
_cell.angle_gamma   90.00
#
_symmetry.space_group_name_H-M   'P 1'
#
loop_
_entity.id
_entity.type
_entity.pdbx_description
1 polymer ?
#
loop_
_entity_poly.entity_id
_entity_poly.type
_entity_poly.pdbx_seq_one_letter_code
_entity_poly.pdbx_strand_id
1 'polypeptide(L)'
;MEAVHVMTQIHENYGAHDWDGVGECPQMWKAKGGEDYIIEGAPSIEDAEHFVEFRVCSSDEYSTEEVVSSTEVAEGFRTEKEKFSSDLAPVRIDWTKRFMSRYCRGGWSWLSVAA
;
A
#
# COMPACT_ATOMS: atom_id res chain seq x y z
N MET A 1 -10.55 19.70 -2.38
CA MET A 1 -11.17 18.57 -1.64
C MET A 1 -10.04 17.95 -0.84
N GLU A 2 -10.20 17.71 0.45
CA GLU A 2 -9.10 17.21 1.29
C GLU A 2 -8.58 15.85 0.77
N ALA A 3 -7.32 15.53 1.06
CA ALA A 3 -6.70 14.26 0.73
C ALA A 3 -6.51 13.42 2.01
N VAL A 4 -6.32 12.12 1.86
CA VAL A 4 -6.02 11.23 2.99
C VAL A 4 -4.62 10.67 2.83
N HIS A 5 -3.78 10.86 3.85
CA HIS A 5 -2.48 10.23 3.96
C HIS A 5 -2.63 8.90 4.68
N VAL A 6 -2.34 7.81 3.98
CA VAL A 6 -2.37 6.44 4.50
C VAL A 6 -0.95 5.89 4.54
N MET A 7 -0.52 5.39 5.68
CA MET A 7 0.80 4.78 5.89
C MET A 7 0.66 3.28 6.06
N THR A 8 1.52 2.52 5.39
CA THR A 8 1.59 1.06 5.53
C THR A 8 2.87 0.61 6.20
N GLN A 9 2.85 -0.63 6.66
CA GLN A 9 3.98 -1.33 7.26
C GLN A 9 4.13 -2.67 6.56
N ILE A 10 5.35 -3.00 6.13
CA ILE A 10 5.67 -4.32 5.57
C ILE A 10 6.22 -5.18 6.71
N HIS A 11 5.85 -6.45 6.72
CA HIS A 11 6.47 -7.50 7.51
C HIS A 11 6.99 -8.57 6.54
N GLU A 12 8.27 -8.88 6.64
CA GLU A 12 8.89 -9.96 5.86
C GLU A 12 9.18 -11.15 6.77
N ASN A 13 8.85 -12.36 6.33
CA ASN A 13 9.14 -13.59 7.03
C ASN A 13 10.59 -14.02 6.75
N TYR A 14 11.50 -13.66 7.65
CA TYR A 14 12.91 -14.07 7.58
C TYR A 14 13.09 -15.57 7.79
N GLY A 15 12.10 -16.26 8.37
CA GLY A 15 12.14 -17.70 8.55
C GLY A 15 12.14 -18.46 7.22
N ALA A 16 11.65 -17.83 6.15
CA ALA A 16 11.68 -18.38 4.80
C ALA A 16 13.07 -18.35 4.14
N HIS A 17 14.00 -17.49 4.59
CA HIS A 17 15.29 -17.29 3.89
C HIS A 17 16.18 -18.53 3.93
N ASP A 18 16.13 -19.30 5.01
CA ASP A 18 16.92 -20.52 5.23
C ASP A 18 16.06 -21.79 5.23
N TRP A 19 14.77 -21.69 4.86
CA TRP A 19 13.86 -22.82 4.86
C TRP A 19 14.11 -23.72 3.64
N ASP A 20 14.16 -25.03 3.88
CA ASP A 20 14.38 -26.04 2.84
C ASP A 20 13.12 -26.36 2.01
N GLY A 21 11.99 -25.71 2.31
CA GLY A 21 10.71 -25.91 1.65
C GLY A 21 9.96 -27.16 2.10
N VAL A 22 10.41 -27.84 3.16
CA VAL A 22 9.77 -29.05 3.70
C VAL A 22 9.04 -28.71 5.00
N GLY A 23 7.77 -29.10 5.08
CA GLY A 23 6.92 -28.86 6.26
C GLY A 23 6.23 -27.50 6.23
N GLU A 24 6.09 -26.86 7.39
CA GLU A 24 5.59 -25.49 7.50
C GLU A 24 6.76 -24.50 7.55
N CYS A 25 6.66 -23.39 6.83
CA CYS A 25 7.67 -22.33 6.87
C CYS A 25 7.81 -21.76 8.28
N PRO A 26 9.04 -21.68 8.84
CA PRO A 26 9.28 -21.00 10.11
C PRO A 26 8.79 -19.55 10.06
N GLN A 27 8.16 -19.08 11.14
CA GLN A 27 7.53 -17.76 11.19
C GLN A 27 8.41 -16.78 11.99
N MET A 28 9.29 -16.05 11.31
CA MET A 28 10.16 -15.02 11.90
C MET A 28 9.93 -13.67 11.22
N TRP A 29 8.88 -12.97 11.65
CA TRP A 29 8.44 -11.72 11.03
C TRP A 29 9.30 -10.52 11.44
N LYS A 30 9.82 -9.80 10.44
CA LYS A 30 10.57 -8.56 10.61
C LYS A 30 9.77 -7.39 10.07
N ALA A 31 9.41 -6.46 10.95
CA ALA A 31 8.84 -5.17 10.57
C ALA A 31 9.85 -4.33 9.76
N LYS A 32 9.44 -3.91 8.56
CA LYS A 32 10.12 -2.99 7.63
C LYS A 32 9.19 -1.86 7.22
N GLY A 33 9.71 -0.63 7.14
CA GLY A 33 8.88 0.51 6.72
C GLY A 33 8.14 0.19 5.42
N GLY A 34 6.85 0.50 5.37
CA GLY A 34 6.04 0.36 4.16
C GLY A 34 6.05 1.64 3.35
N GLU A 35 4.91 1.92 2.73
CA GLU A 35 4.72 2.98 1.77
C GLU A 35 3.81 4.10 2.31
N ASP A 36 3.99 5.29 1.77
CA ASP A 36 3.13 6.44 2.01
C ASP A 36 2.20 6.61 0.80
N TYR A 37 0.88 6.60 1.03
CA TYR A 37 -0.15 6.83 0.01
C TYR A 37 -0.90 8.12 0.27
N ILE A 38 -1.07 8.96 -0.75
CA ILE A 38 -1.95 10.13 -0.72
C ILE A 38 -3.15 9.85 -1.62
N ILE A 39 -4.32 9.67 -1.02
CA ILE A 39 -5.58 9.41 -1.72
C ILE A 39 -6.33 10.73 -1.88
N GLU A 40 -6.37 11.23 -3.11
CA GLU A 40 -6.94 12.53 -3.44
C GLU A 40 -8.44 12.38 -3.75
N GLY A 41 -9.28 13.12 -3.03
CA GLY A 41 -10.73 13.14 -3.26
C GLY A 41 -11.48 11.90 -2.75
N ALA A 42 -10.93 11.20 -1.75
CA ALA A 42 -11.66 10.15 -1.05
C ALA A 42 -12.89 10.73 -0.32
N PRO A 43 -14.03 10.00 -0.25
CA PRO A 43 -15.22 10.47 0.46
C PRO A 43 -15.05 10.53 1.98
N SER A 44 -14.18 9.70 2.54
CA SER A 44 -13.87 9.61 3.97
C SER A 44 -12.47 9.01 4.20
N ILE A 45 -11.95 9.12 5.43
CA ILE A 45 -10.73 8.41 5.86
C ILE A 45 -10.93 6.90 5.72
N GLU A 46 -12.07 6.37 6.18
CA GLU A 46 -12.38 4.94 6.16
C GLU A 46 -12.41 4.38 4.74
N ASP A 47 -12.95 5.14 3.78
CA ASP A 47 -12.95 4.76 2.36
C ASP A 47 -11.53 4.68 1.78
N ALA A 48 -10.66 5.63 2.13
CA ALA A 48 -9.26 5.64 1.71
C ALA A 48 -8.47 4.49 2.35
N GLU A 49 -8.65 4.28 3.65
CA GLU A 49 -8.04 3.20 4.42
C GLU A 49 -8.42 1.84 3.86
N HIS A 50 -9.73 1.57 3.74
CA HIS A 50 -10.23 0.31 3.18
C HIS A 50 -9.76 0.09 1.73
N PHE A 51 -9.68 1.15 0.93
CA PHE A 51 -9.13 1.02 -0.41
C PHE A 51 -7.67 0.56 -0.38
N VAL A 52 -6.81 1.18 0.44
CA VAL A 52 -5.40 0.79 0.55
C VAL A 52 -5.28 -0.63 1.12
N GLU A 53 -5.95 -0.93 2.23
CA GLU A 53 -5.92 -2.23 2.90
C GLU A 53 -6.36 -3.38 1.97
N PHE A 54 -7.50 -3.24 1.29
CA PHE A 54 -8.07 -4.37 0.55
C PHE A 54 -7.71 -4.40 -0.94
N ARG A 55 -7.25 -3.28 -1.52
CA ARG A 55 -6.94 -3.20 -2.95
C ARG A 55 -5.47 -2.96 -3.22
N VAL A 56 -4.67 -2.50 -2.27
CA VAL A 56 -3.24 -2.25 -2.45
C VAL A 56 -2.42 -3.27 -1.63
N CYS A 57 -2.54 -3.27 -0.31
CA CYS A 57 -1.73 -4.05 0.65
C CYS A 57 -1.82 -5.57 0.48
N SER A 58 -0.71 -6.26 0.22
CA SER A 58 -0.66 -7.71 -0.02
C SER A 58 -0.21 -8.54 1.16
N SER A 59 -0.71 -9.78 1.26
CA SER A 59 -0.34 -10.71 2.31
C SER A 59 -0.24 -12.14 1.75
N ASP A 60 0.86 -12.81 2.09
CA ASP A 60 1.16 -14.21 1.83
C ASP A 60 2.08 -14.77 2.96
N GLU A 61 2.57 -16.01 2.80
CA GLU A 61 3.39 -16.71 3.81
C GLU A 61 4.80 -16.11 4.00
N TYR A 62 5.25 -15.29 3.05
CA TYR A 62 6.59 -14.71 3.00
C TYR A 62 6.59 -13.22 3.33
N SER A 63 5.50 -12.53 3.05
CA SER A 63 5.39 -11.09 3.30
C SER A 63 3.95 -10.66 3.56
N THR A 64 3.77 -9.64 4.40
CA THR A 64 2.50 -8.93 4.53
C THR A 64 2.72 -7.42 4.54
N GLU A 65 1.78 -6.68 3.99
CA GLU A 65 1.66 -5.23 4.10
C GLU A 65 0.31 -4.93 4.73
N GLU A 66 0.26 -3.98 5.65
CA GLU A 66 -0.96 -3.59 6.37
C GLU A 66 -0.98 -2.09 6.60
N VAL A 67 -2.17 -1.49 6.66
CA VAL A 67 -2.33 -0.08 7.03
C VAL A 67 -2.07 0.11 8.53
N VAL A 68 -1.21 1.07 8.87
CA VAL A 68 -0.89 1.42 10.27
C VAL A 68 -1.41 2.79 10.70
N SER A 69 -1.78 3.64 9.75
CA SER A 69 -2.33 4.96 10.05
C SER A 69 -3.00 5.58 8.83
N SER A 70 -4.10 6.29 9.07
CA SER A 70 -4.82 7.08 8.07
C SER A 70 -5.16 8.45 8.67
N THR A 71 -4.90 9.53 7.95
CA THR A 71 -5.10 10.91 8.47
C THR A 71 -5.49 11.86 7.34
N GLU A 72 -6.49 12.71 7.58
CA GLU A 72 -6.84 13.80 6.66
C GLU A 72 -5.73 14.84 6.58
N VAL A 73 -5.42 15.26 5.35
CA VAL A 73 -4.40 16.24 5.04
C VAL A 73 -4.89 17.22 3.98
N ALA A 74 -4.33 18.42 4.00
CA ALA A 74 -4.64 19.46 3.03
C ALA A 74 -4.35 19.02 1.59
N GLU A 75 -5.10 19.58 0.64
CA GLU A 75 -4.81 19.42 -0.79
C GLU A 75 -3.36 19.87 -1.10
N GLY A 76 -2.64 19.07 -1.90
CA GLY A 76 -1.23 19.34 -2.21
C GLY A 76 -0.25 19.06 -1.06
N PHE A 77 -0.70 18.40 0.02
CA PHE A 77 0.19 17.95 1.11
C PHE A 77 1.39 17.17 0.57
N ARG A 78 2.58 17.47 1.14
CA ARG A 78 3.85 16.79 0.85
C ARG A 78 4.39 16.19 2.14
N THR A 79 4.78 14.92 2.09
CA THR A 79 5.39 14.25 3.24
C THR A 79 6.79 14.83 3.53
N GLU A 80 7.28 14.67 4.76
CA GLU A 80 8.66 15.08 5.09
C GLU A 80 9.70 14.34 4.22
N LYS A 81 9.45 13.05 3.93
CA LYS A 81 10.27 12.24 3.03
C LYS A 81 10.34 12.85 1.62
N GLU A 82 9.19 13.25 1.05
CA GLU A 82 9.11 13.88 -0.27
C GLU A 82 9.80 15.26 -0.30
N LYS A 83 9.72 16.02 0.79
CA LYS A 83 10.42 17.31 0.91
C LYS A 83 11.94 17.11 0.95
N PHE A 84 12.40 16.04 1.61
CA PHE A 84 13.81 15.69 1.69
C PHE A 84 14.35 15.18 0.35
N SER A 85 13.63 14.28 -0.33
CA SER A 85 13.98 13.78 -1.65
C SER A 85 12.74 13.41 -2.46
N SER A 86 12.72 13.80 -3.74
CA SER A 86 11.68 13.39 -4.68
C SER A 86 11.63 11.89 -4.92
N ASP A 87 12.74 11.18 -4.68
CA ASP A 87 12.80 9.71 -4.82
C ASP A 87 12.03 8.99 -3.70
N LEU A 88 11.68 9.71 -2.64
CA LEU A 88 10.89 9.24 -1.50
C LEU A 88 9.47 9.84 -1.52
N ALA A 89 9.01 10.27 -2.70
CA ALA A 89 7.67 10.79 -2.88
C ALA A 89 6.61 9.71 -2.60
N PRO A 90 5.48 10.06 -1.95
CA PRO A 90 4.40 9.11 -1.73
C PRO A 90 3.73 8.71 -3.04
N VAL A 91 3.06 7.57 -3.02
CA VAL A 91 2.18 7.15 -4.10
C VAL A 91 0.90 8.01 -4.07
N ARG A 92 0.64 8.75 -5.14
CA ARG A 92 -0.55 9.61 -5.26
C ARG A 92 -1.62 8.93 -6.11
N ILE A 93 -2.84 8.81 -5.57
CA ILE A 93 -3.96 8.13 -6.23
C ILE A 93 -5.18 9.05 -6.23
N ASP A 94 -5.64 9.42 -7.42
CA ASP A 94 -6.94 10.07 -7.64
C ASP A 94 -8.05 9.05 -7.37
N TRP A 95 -8.93 9.36 -6.41
CA TRP A 95 -10.03 8.48 -5.99
C TRP A 95 -10.89 8.02 -7.18
N THR A 96 -11.16 8.90 -8.13
CA THR A 96 -12.01 8.59 -9.30
C THR A 96 -11.35 7.58 -10.25
N LYS A 97 -10.02 7.48 -10.22
CA LYS A 97 -9.21 6.60 -11.06
C LYS A 97 -8.52 5.49 -10.28
N ARG A 98 -8.85 5.31 -9.00
CA ARG A 98 -8.13 4.42 -8.07
C ARG A 98 -7.99 2.98 -8.55
N PHE A 99 -9.00 2.46 -9.26
CA PHE A 99 -8.97 1.10 -9.82
C PHE A 99 -8.12 0.96 -11.11
N MET A 100 -7.72 2.09 -11.70
CA MET A 100 -6.75 2.16 -12.80
C MET A 100 -5.33 2.39 -12.28
N SER A 101 -5.11 2.49 -10.97
CA SER A 101 -3.76 2.58 -10.42
C SER A 101 -3.00 1.27 -10.64
N ARG A 102 -1.73 1.35 -11.05
CA ARG A 102 -0.85 0.16 -11.13
C ARG A 102 -0.62 -0.53 -9.78
N TYR A 103 -0.85 0.21 -8.69
CA TYR A 103 -0.70 -0.26 -7.32
C TYR A 103 -1.96 -0.98 -6.81
N CYS A 104 -3.09 -0.81 -7.50
CA CYS A 104 -4.30 -1.56 -7.18
C CYS A 104 -4.18 -2.98 -7.73
N ARG A 105 -4.37 -4.00 -6.89
CA ARG A 105 -4.51 -5.39 -7.34
C ARG A 105 -5.67 -5.54 -8.31
N GLY A 106 -5.38 -6.14 -9.45
CA GLY A 106 -6.32 -6.25 -10.57
C GLY A 106 -6.51 -4.95 -11.37
N GLY A 107 -5.76 -3.88 -11.06
CA GLY A 107 -5.60 -2.73 -11.94
C GLY A 107 -4.67 -3.10 -13.10
N TRP A 108 -5.05 -2.73 -14.33
CA TRP A 108 -4.36 -3.01 -15.61
C TRP A 108 -4.51 -4.41 -16.24
N SER A 109 -5.47 -5.27 -15.85
CA SER A 109 -5.72 -6.53 -16.62
C SER A 109 -7.17 -6.97 -16.86
N TRP A 110 -8.21 -6.19 -16.53
CA TRP A 110 -9.60 -6.57 -16.89
C TRP A 110 -10.04 -6.18 -18.31
N LEU A 111 -9.21 -5.44 -19.07
CA LEU A 111 -9.44 -5.17 -20.50
C LEU A 111 -8.72 -6.16 -21.45
N SER A 112 -8.09 -7.22 -20.92
CA SER A 112 -7.32 -8.17 -21.75
C SER A 112 -7.66 -9.64 -21.53
N VAL A 113 -8.70 -9.97 -20.76
CA VAL A 113 -9.21 -11.35 -20.61
C VAL A 113 -10.58 -11.53 -21.29
N ALA A 114 -10.88 -10.69 -22.28
CA ALA A 114 -12.00 -10.88 -23.20
C ALA A 114 -11.50 -10.72 -24.64
N ALA A 115 -10.77 -11.73 -25.12
CA ALA A 115 -10.54 -12.02 -26.53
C ALA A 115 -10.41 -13.53 -26.71
#